data_AF-A0A8C9W1G0-F1
#
_entry.id   AF-A0A8C9W1G0-F1
#
_cell.length_a   1.000
_cell.length_b   1.000
_cell.length_c   1.000
_cell.angle_alpha   90.00
_cell.angle_beta   90.00
_cell.angle_gamma   90.00
#
_symmetry.space_group_name_H-M   'P 1'
#
loop_
_entity.id
_entity.type
_entity.pdbx_description
1 polymer ?
#
loop_
_entity_poly.entity_id
_entity_poly.type
_entity_poly.pdbx_seq_one_letter_code
_entity_poly.pdbx_strand_id
1 'polypeptide(L)'
;MEALVERLEHAVVRLEAVSAKMEGSAEGVSNGDIVNGVNGGLPQSVEAFDLLLSGPVSDYVVTSQAIGEDVAVHANMVKDALQVQRTFLKMSSTHKEPAQSELADLLKPISDNIQEIQNFREKNRGSKMFNHLSAVSESIPALGWVAVCQKPGPYVKEMTDAATFYTNRVLKDYKDTDKRHVDWVRSYLSIWTELQTYIKQHHTTGLVWSKTGPIVPSSEGPCPPPPPPPPGPPPVFADESPKAEDSAALHSALFAQLNQGEAITKGLKHVSDSQKTHKNPGLRSQHAVPASSPSKSQSPSALATRAPVQSHPPLLQLEGKKWRVEHQNQAHDLVISETELRQVVYIFNCSNSTLQIKGKVNSIIVDNCKKLGLVFDNVVGIVEVINSRDIQLQVMGRVPTISINKTEGCHVYLSQEALDCEIISAKSSEMNILVPHGDDYKEFPVPEQFKTVWDGSKLVTEPTEIAG
;
A
#
# COMPACT_ATOMS: atom_id res chain seq x y z
N MET A 1 17.13 -30.42 -35.98
CA MET A 1 18.37 -30.70 -35.21
C MET A 1 19.30 -29.50 -35.30
N GLU A 2 19.52 -28.94 -36.49
CA GLU A 2 20.29 -27.69 -36.71
C GLU A 2 19.84 -26.50 -35.86
N ALA A 3 18.54 -26.18 -35.81
CA ALA A 3 18.05 -25.06 -34.99
C ALA A 3 18.24 -25.24 -33.47
N LEU A 4 18.48 -26.48 -33.01
CA LEU A 4 18.74 -26.78 -31.60
C LEU A 4 20.25 -26.67 -31.31
N VAL A 5 21.09 -27.01 -32.30
CA VAL A 5 22.55 -26.84 -32.25
C VAL A 5 22.90 -25.35 -32.29
N GLU A 6 22.27 -24.57 -33.17
CA GLU A 6 22.50 -23.12 -33.28
C GLU A 6 22.13 -22.37 -31.99
N ARG A 7 21.04 -22.79 -31.32
CA ARG A 7 20.66 -22.26 -30.00
C ARG A 7 21.64 -22.66 -28.90
N LEU A 8 22.23 -23.85 -28.99
CA LEU A 8 23.23 -24.32 -28.04
C LEU A 8 24.54 -23.55 -28.22
N GLU A 9 24.96 -23.32 -29.47
CA GLU A 9 26.13 -22.52 -29.81
C GLU A 9 25.98 -21.08 -29.34
N HIS A 10 24.80 -20.46 -29.53
CA HIS A 10 24.51 -19.13 -28.99
C HIS A 10 24.52 -19.07 -27.45
N ALA A 11 24.10 -20.14 -26.78
CA ALA A 11 24.13 -20.23 -25.33
C ALA A 11 25.56 -20.42 -24.80
N VAL A 12 26.38 -21.21 -25.49
CA VAL A 12 27.80 -21.43 -25.16
C VAL A 12 28.60 -20.14 -25.33
N VAL A 13 28.42 -19.41 -26.44
CA VAL A 13 29.07 -18.10 -26.67
C VAL A 13 28.70 -17.09 -25.58
N ARG A 14 27.44 -17.09 -25.12
CA ARG A 14 27.01 -16.24 -24.00
C ARG A 14 27.63 -16.67 -22.67
N LEU A 15 27.76 -17.97 -22.42
CA LEU A 15 28.34 -18.50 -21.19
C LEU A 15 29.86 -18.23 -21.13
N GLU A 16 30.56 -18.35 -22.26
CA GLU A 16 31.99 -18.02 -22.38
C GLU A 16 32.23 -16.51 -22.19
N ALA A 17 31.34 -15.64 -22.70
CA ALA A 17 31.41 -14.20 -22.45
C ALA A 17 31.16 -13.82 -20.98
N VAL A 18 30.35 -14.59 -20.26
CA VAL A 18 30.13 -14.43 -18.81
C VAL A 18 31.31 -14.97 -18.01
N SER A 19 31.88 -16.11 -18.41
CA SER A 19 33.07 -16.70 -17.77
C SER A 19 34.29 -15.79 -17.91
N ALA A 20 34.53 -15.22 -19.10
CA ALA A 20 35.62 -14.27 -19.33
C ALA A 20 35.48 -12.99 -18.49
N LYS A 21 34.25 -12.55 -18.19
CA LYS A 21 33.99 -11.43 -17.27
C LYS A 21 34.21 -11.80 -15.80
N MET A 22 33.97 -13.05 -15.42
CA MET A 22 34.18 -13.56 -14.06
C MET A 22 35.65 -13.86 -13.76
N GLU A 23 36.42 -14.33 -14.75
CA GLU A 23 37.87 -14.58 -14.59
C GLU A 23 38.68 -13.28 -14.53
N GLY A 24 38.21 -12.20 -15.15
CA GLY A 24 38.81 -10.86 -15.00
C GLY A 24 38.58 -10.19 -13.65
N SER A 25 37.77 -10.77 -12.76
CA SER A 25 37.41 -10.21 -11.44
C SER A 25 37.80 -11.11 -10.25
N ALA A 26 38.58 -12.17 -10.50
CA ALA A 26 38.97 -13.16 -9.50
C ALA A 26 40.41 -13.01 -8.93
N GLU A 27 41.09 -11.89 -9.15
CA GLU A 27 42.32 -11.56 -8.43
C GLU A 27 42.07 -10.40 -7.45
N GLY A 28 41.79 -10.72 -6.19
CA GLY A 28 41.78 -9.73 -5.10
C GLY A 28 40.67 -9.91 -4.06
N VAL A 29 40.58 -11.09 -3.42
CA VAL A 29 39.83 -11.19 -2.16
C VAL A 29 40.75 -10.73 -1.03
N SER A 30 40.51 -9.53 -0.50
CA SER A 30 40.94 -9.12 0.84
C SER A 30 40.05 -8.01 1.38
N ASN A 31 39.73 -8.16 2.66
CA ASN A 31 38.89 -7.34 3.53
C ASN A 31 38.78 -5.84 3.22
N GLY A 32 37.53 -5.36 3.33
CA GLY A 32 37.13 -4.11 3.99
C GLY A 32 37.82 -2.80 3.58
N ASP A 33 37.12 -1.98 2.80
CA ASP A 33 36.80 -0.61 3.20
C ASP A 33 35.87 0.06 2.18
N ILE A 34 35.00 0.93 2.70
CA ILE A 34 34.21 1.87 1.91
C ILE A 34 35.14 3.01 1.51
N VAL A 35 35.30 3.32 0.21
CA VAL A 35 35.28 4.70 -0.32
C VAL A 35 35.34 4.73 -1.85
N ASN A 36 34.60 5.69 -2.41
CA ASN A 36 34.49 6.10 -3.82
C ASN A 36 35.82 6.11 -4.59
N GLY A 37 35.79 5.57 -5.81
CA GLY A 37 36.87 5.70 -6.79
C GLY A 37 36.33 5.66 -8.22
N VAL A 38 36.30 6.84 -8.82
CA VAL A 38 36.18 7.17 -10.25
C VAL A 38 36.53 6.01 -11.19
N ASN A 39 35.49 5.33 -11.69
CA ASN A 39 35.49 4.69 -12.99
C ASN A 39 34.11 4.96 -13.59
N GLY A 40 34.03 5.46 -14.82
CA GLY A 40 32.79 5.96 -15.45
C GLY A 40 31.72 4.91 -15.76
N GLY A 41 31.60 3.85 -14.94
CA GLY A 41 30.56 2.83 -15.00
C GLY A 41 29.28 3.26 -14.27
N LEU A 42 28.16 2.64 -14.61
CA LEU A 42 26.90 2.88 -13.92
C LEU A 42 26.94 2.21 -12.52
N PRO A 43 26.22 2.74 -11.52
CA PRO A 43 26.09 2.06 -10.23
C PRO A 43 25.52 0.65 -10.39
N GLN A 44 26.00 -0.30 -9.59
CA GLN A 44 25.64 -1.72 -9.68
C GLN A 44 24.12 -1.97 -9.65
N SER A 45 23.36 -1.16 -8.89
CA SER A 45 21.90 -1.23 -8.87
C SER A 45 21.27 -0.84 -10.21
N VAL A 46 21.82 0.17 -10.90
CA VAL A 46 21.31 0.58 -12.21
C VAL A 46 21.67 -0.46 -13.27
N GLU A 47 22.86 -1.06 -13.20
CA GLU A 47 23.25 -2.16 -14.09
C GLU A 47 22.38 -3.41 -13.89
N ALA A 48 22.06 -3.76 -12.64
CA ALA A 48 21.14 -4.85 -12.35
C ALA A 48 19.72 -4.58 -12.89
N PHE A 49 19.25 -3.33 -12.83
CA PHE A 49 17.99 -2.95 -13.45
C PHE A 49 18.05 -2.98 -15.00
N ASP A 50 19.21 -2.69 -15.60
CA ASP A 50 19.41 -2.83 -17.05
C ASP A 50 19.30 -4.29 -17.52
N LEU A 51 19.73 -5.24 -16.69
CA LEU A 51 19.51 -6.67 -16.97
C LEU A 51 18.03 -7.04 -16.92
N LEU A 52 17.25 -6.44 -16.00
CA LEU A 52 15.80 -6.62 -15.95
C LEU A 52 15.13 -6.07 -17.23
N LEU A 53 15.56 -4.90 -17.71
CA LEU A 53 15.05 -4.29 -18.94
C LEU A 53 15.40 -5.09 -20.20
N SER A 54 16.64 -5.59 -20.30
CA SER A 54 17.14 -6.31 -21.48
C SER A 54 16.79 -7.79 -21.49
N GLY A 55 16.42 -8.37 -20.35
CA GLY A 55 15.94 -9.75 -20.21
C GLY A 55 14.41 -9.81 -20.10
N PRO A 56 13.83 -9.98 -18.88
CA PRO A 56 12.39 -10.22 -18.68
C PRO A 56 11.46 -9.23 -19.40
N VAL A 57 11.78 -7.94 -19.39
CA VAL A 57 10.95 -6.91 -20.04
C VAL A 57 11.02 -7.03 -21.55
N SER A 58 12.20 -7.30 -22.12
CA SER A 58 12.36 -7.56 -23.55
C SER A 58 11.56 -8.80 -23.98
N ASP A 59 11.64 -9.90 -23.22
CA ASP A 59 10.88 -11.12 -23.51
C ASP A 59 9.36 -10.89 -23.44
N TYR A 60 8.90 -10.11 -22.47
CA TYR A 60 7.49 -9.70 -22.36
C TYR A 60 7.04 -8.86 -23.56
N VAL A 61 7.86 -7.91 -24.01
CA VAL A 61 7.53 -7.08 -25.18
C VAL A 61 7.46 -7.95 -26.44
N VAL A 62 8.40 -8.88 -26.63
CA VAL A 62 8.41 -9.80 -27.78
C VAL A 62 7.18 -10.70 -27.78
N THR A 63 6.84 -11.31 -26.64
CA THR A 63 5.64 -12.16 -26.54
C THR A 63 4.34 -11.36 -26.69
N SER A 64 4.30 -10.11 -26.24
CA SER A 64 3.17 -9.20 -26.42
C SER A 64 2.99 -8.80 -27.88
N GLN A 65 4.08 -8.52 -28.60
CA GLN A 65 4.06 -8.26 -30.04
C GLN A 65 3.60 -9.49 -30.84
N ALA A 66 3.98 -10.69 -30.40
CA ALA A 66 3.55 -11.94 -31.02
C ALA A 66 2.03 -12.18 -30.87
N ILE A 67 1.39 -11.67 -29.82
CA ILE A 67 -0.08 -11.67 -29.67
C ILE A 67 -0.71 -10.56 -30.53
N GLY A 68 -0.14 -9.35 -30.47
CA GLY A 68 -0.61 -8.19 -31.23
C GLY A 68 -1.74 -7.41 -30.56
N GLU A 69 -2.43 -6.60 -31.36
CA GLU A 69 -3.59 -5.78 -30.94
C GLU A 69 -3.28 -4.90 -29.70
N ASP A 70 -4.25 -4.79 -28.78
CA ASP A 70 -4.15 -4.00 -27.55
C ASP A 70 -3.02 -4.49 -26.63
N VAL A 71 -2.64 -5.78 -26.69
CA VAL A 71 -1.59 -6.36 -25.84
C VAL A 71 -0.23 -5.79 -26.21
N ALA A 72 0.07 -5.65 -27.49
CA ALA A 72 1.32 -5.07 -27.96
C ALA A 72 1.44 -3.57 -27.61
N VAL A 73 0.34 -2.82 -27.75
CA VAL A 73 0.30 -1.40 -27.36
C VAL A 73 0.54 -1.24 -25.87
N HIS A 74 -0.19 -2.01 -25.05
CA HIS A 74 -0.09 -1.94 -23.60
C HIS A 74 1.30 -2.34 -23.10
N ALA A 75 1.96 -3.30 -23.75
CA ALA A 75 3.32 -3.72 -23.41
C ALA A 75 4.37 -2.65 -23.71
N ASN A 76 4.22 -1.86 -24.78
CA ASN A 76 5.12 -0.73 -25.05
C ASN A 76 4.96 0.35 -23.97
N MET A 77 3.74 0.64 -23.53
CA MET A 77 3.52 1.59 -22.42
C MET A 77 4.22 1.13 -21.14
N VAL A 78 4.14 -0.17 -20.80
CA VAL A 78 4.85 -0.75 -19.65
C VAL A 78 6.37 -0.62 -19.79
N LYS A 79 6.90 -0.87 -21.00
CA LYS A 79 8.34 -0.70 -21.30
C LYS A 79 8.78 0.75 -21.07
N ASP A 80 8.00 1.72 -21.55
CA ASP A 80 8.30 3.14 -21.40
C ASP A 80 8.24 3.55 -19.92
N ALA A 81 7.26 3.07 -19.16
CA ALA A 81 7.15 3.29 -17.72
C ALA A 81 8.37 2.75 -16.94
N LEU A 82 8.86 1.57 -17.31
CA LEU A 82 10.06 0.97 -16.71
C LEU A 82 11.35 1.72 -17.11
N GLN A 83 11.41 2.31 -18.30
CA GLN A 83 12.52 3.21 -18.68
C GLN A 83 12.51 4.51 -17.88
N VAL A 84 11.32 5.06 -17.59
CA VAL A 84 11.16 6.21 -16.68
C VAL A 84 11.63 5.85 -15.28
N GLN A 85 11.23 4.67 -14.77
CA GLN A 85 11.69 4.17 -13.47
C GLN A 85 13.21 3.98 -13.43
N ARG A 86 13.83 3.44 -14.47
CA ARG A 86 15.29 3.34 -14.59
C ARG A 86 15.96 4.70 -14.49
N THR A 87 15.42 5.70 -15.17
CA THR A 87 15.94 7.07 -15.14
C THR A 87 15.89 7.65 -13.72
N PHE A 88 14.79 7.38 -13.00
CA PHE A 88 14.63 7.76 -11.61
C PHE A 88 15.62 7.03 -10.68
N LEU A 89 15.84 5.72 -10.86
CA LEU A 89 16.83 4.94 -10.09
C LEU A 89 18.26 5.42 -10.33
N LYS A 90 18.58 5.81 -11.58
CA LYS A 90 19.88 6.44 -11.87
C LYS A 90 20.01 7.77 -11.13
N MET A 91 18.96 8.59 -11.11
CA MET A 91 18.97 9.85 -10.37
C MET A 91 19.16 9.63 -8.86
N SER A 92 18.45 8.67 -8.25
CA SER A 92 18.58 8.38 -6.82
C SER A 92 19.97 7.84 -6.47
N SER A 93 20.64 7.15 -7.39
CA SER A 93 22.01 6.64 -7.19
C SER A 93 23.09 7.73 -7.17
N THR A 94 22.80 8.93 -7.69
CA THR A 94 23.78 10.03 -7.76
C THR A 94 23.41 11.23 -6.87
N HIS A 95 22.16 11.34 -6.41
CA HIS A 95 21.68 12.48 -5.60
C HIS A 95 21.30 12.04 -4.19
N LYS A 96 21.34 13.01 -3.27
CA LYS A 96 20.80 12.82 -1.92
C LYS A 96 19.26 12.79 -1.95
N GLU A 97 18.68 12.14 -0.97
CA GLU A 97 17.23 12.13 -0.77
C GLU A 97 16.69 13.57 -0.64
N PRO A 98 15.75 13.99 -1.49
CA PRO A 98 15.20 15.33 -1.49
C PRO A 98 14.13 15.50 -0.40
N ALA A 99 13.65 16.73 -0.19
CA ALA A 99 12.54 16.96 0.72
C ALA A 99 11.26 16.27 0.21
N GLN A 100 10.34 15.91 1.12
CA GLN A 100 9.12 15.17 0.77
C GLN A 100 8.27 15.84 -0.31
N SER A 101 8.25 17.18 -0.36
CA SER A 101 7.54 17.95 -1.40
C SER A 101 8.17 17.79 -2.78
N GLU A 102 9.49 17.80 -2.86
CA GLU A 102 10.25 17.65 -4.11
C GLU A 102 10.23 16.20 -4.59
N LEU A 103 10.20 15.24 -3.67
CA LEU A 103 10.06 13.83 -4.00
C LEU A 103 8.73 13.54 -4.74
N ALA A 104 7.65 14.22 -4.35
CA ALA A 104 6.36 14.07 -5.03
C ALA A 104 6.43 14.52 -6.50
N ASP A 105 7.11 15.64 -6.77
CA ASP A 105 7.30 16.15 -8.13
C ASP A 105 8.18 15.21 -8.97
N LEU A 106 9.23 14.65 -8.37
CA LEU A 106 10.12 13.70 -9.04
C LEU A 106 9.46 12.35 -9.35
N LEU A 107 8.46 11.94 -8.56
CA LEU A 107 7.68 10.72 -8.79
C LEU A 107 6.56 10.89 -9.81
N LYS A 108 6.20 12.13 -10.16
CA LYS A 108 5.10 12.44 -11.09
C LYS A 108 5.20 11.71 -12.43
N PRO A 109 6.37 11.64 -13.11
CA PRO A 109 6.47 10.91 -14.38
C PRO A 109 6.16 9.41 -14.26
N ILE A 110 6.51 8.77 -13.14
CA ILE A 110 6.18 7.35 -12.89
C ILE A 110 4.67 7.21 -12.67
N SER A 111 4.09 8.12 -11.87
CA SER A 111 2.66 8.15 -11.60
C SER A 111 1.81 8.35 -12.86
N ASP A 112 2.20 9.30 -13.72
CA ASP A 112 1.48 9.59 -14.96
C ASP A 112 1.49 8.36 -15.90
N ASN A 113 2.62 7.64 -15.99
CA ASN A 113 2.70 6.40 -16.77
C ASN A 113 1.82 5.28 -16.19
N ILE A 114 1.81 5.09 -14.87
CA ILE A 114 0.93 4.12 -14.20
C ILE A 114 -0.53 4.41 -14.55
N GLN A 115 -0.94 5.68 -14.45
CA GLN A 115 -2.30 6.11 -14.74
C GLN A 115 -2.65 5.93 -16.23
N GLU A 116 -1.72 6.21 -17.13
CA GLU A 116 -1.93 6.05 -18.57
C GLU A 116 -2.19 4.58 -18.93
N ILE A 117 -1.40 3.66 -18.36
CA ILE A 117 -1.56 2.21 -18.52
C ILE A 117 -2.92 1.75 -17.97
N GLN A 118 -3.31 2.20 -16.77
CA GLN A 118 -4.61 1.89 -16.20
C GLN A 118 -5.77 2.41 -17.07
N ASN A 119 -5.67 3.66 -17.52
CA ASN A 119 -6.67 4.29 -18.40
C ASN A 119 -6.79 3.58 -19.74
N PHE A 120 -5.69 3.04 -20.28
CA PHE A 120 -5.71 2.28 -21.53
C PHE A 120 -6.64 1.06 -21.40
N ARG A 121 -6.53 0.30 -20.31
CA ARG A 121 -7.45 -0.81 -20.03
C ARG A 121 -8.89 -0.34 -19.85
N GLU A 122 -9.12 0.77 -19.17
CA GLU A 122 -10.48 1.31 -18.95
C GLU A 122 -11.17 1.76 -20.24
N LYS A 123 -10.43 2.36 -21.17
CA LYS A 123 -10.93 2.77 -22.48
C LYS A 123 -11.20 1.55 -23.39
N ASN A 124 -10.51 0.44 -23.16
CA ASN A 124 -10.60 -0.78 -23.97
C ASN A 124 -11.35 -1.92 -23.25
N ARG A 125 -12.44 -1.60 -22.52
CA ARG A 125 -13.27 -2.60 -21.81
C ARG A 125 -13.92 -3.65 -22.72
N GLY A 126 -14.10 -3.34 -24.01
CA GLY A 126 -14.61 -4.27 -25.01
C GLY A 126 -13.55 -5.17 -25.67
N SER A 127 -12.28 -5.06 -25.27
CA SER A 127 -11.19 -5.82 -25.88
C SER A 127 -11.38 -7.32 -25.70
N LYS A 128 -11.09 -8.11 -26.74
CA LYS A 128 -11.01 -9.57 -26.63
C LYS A 128 -9.87 -10.01 -25.71
N MET A 129 -8.87 -9.15 -25.54
CA MET A 129 -7.70 -9.38 -24.69
C MET A 129 -7.85 -8.74 -23.32
N PHE A 130 -9.07 -8.47 -22.86
CA PHE A 130 -9.33 -7.74 -21.60
C PHE A 130 -8.69 -8.35 -20.35
N ASN A 131 -8.56 -9.68 -20.27
CA ASN A 131 -7.85 -10.33 -19.15
C ASN A 131 -6.34 -10.02 -19.18
N HIS A 132 -5.72 -9.87 -20.37
CA HIS A 132 -4.33 -9.41 -20.51
C HIS A 132 -4.19 -7.97 -20.05
N LEU A 133 -5.10 -7.10 -20.51
CA LEU A 133 -5.10 -5.69 -20.10
C LEU A 133 -5.33 -5.53 -18.60
N SER A 134 -6.22 -6.34 -18.01
CA SER A 134 -6.49 -6.31 -16.57
C SER A 134 -5.31 -6.84 -15.76
N ALA A 135 -4.63 -7.90 -16.21
CA ALA A 135 -3.41 -8.36 -15.55
C ALA A 135 -2.37 -7.22 -15.46
N VAL A 136 -2.26 -6.41 -16.51
CA VAL A 136 -1.34 -5.27 -16.55
C VAL A 136 -1.84 -4.10 -15.68
N SER A 137 -3.07 -3.63 -15.86
CA SER A 137 -3.58 -2.44 -15.15
C SER A 137 -3.66 -2.62 -13.63
N GLU A 138 -3.98 -3.82 -13.17
CA GLU A 138 -4.13 -4.09 -11.73
C GLU A 138 -2.79 -4.33 -11.03
N SER A 139 -1.69 -4.55 -11.78
CA SER A 139 -0.36 -4.82 -11.19
C SER A 139 0.69 -3.75 -11.49
N ILE A 140 0.48 -2.90 -12.49
CA ILE A 140 1.39 -1.80 -12.81
C ILE A 140 1.65 -0.81 -11.64
N PRO A 141 0.76 -0.62 -10.65
CA PRO A 141 1.10 0.16 -9.46
C PRO A 141 2.34 -0.35 -8.72
N ALA A 142 2.78 -1.59 -8.95
CA ALA A 142 4.06 -2.11 -8.47
C ALA A 142 5.25 -1.17 -8.74
N LEU A 143 5.24 -0.39 -9.83
CA LEU A 143 6.30 0.59 -10.12
C LEU A 143 6.41 1.68 -9.04
N GLY A 144 5.35 1.90 -8.25
CA GLY A 144 5.32 2.79 -7.10
C GLY A 144 6.13 2.32 -5.89
N TRP A 145 6.77 1.14 -5.93
CA TRP A 145 7.60 0.63 -4.82
C TRP A 145 8.71 1.60 -4.39
N VAL A 146 9.16 2.47 -5.29
CA VAL A 146 10.18 3.50 -5.03
C VAL A 146 9.74 4.53 -3.97
N ALA A 147 8.43 4.62 -3.69
CA ALA A 147 7.85 5.45 -2.63
C ALA A 147 7.50 4.66 -1.35
N VAL A 148 7.78 3.34 -1.33
CA VAL A 148 7.43 2.46 -0.20
C VAL A 148 8.63 2.27 0.71
N CYS A 149 8.48 2.74 1.95
CA CYS A 149 9.47 2.52 3.01
C CYS A 149 9.24 1.18 3.72
N GLN A 150 10.31 0.60 4.26
CA GLN A 150 10.34 -0.62 5.08
C GLN A 150 10.03 -1.94 4.35
N LYS A 151 9.02 -1.99 3.47
CA LYS A 151 8.56 -3.24 2.84
C LYS A 151 8.26 -3.12 1.33
N PRO A 152 9.17 -2.59 0.49
CA PRO A 152 8.93 -2.49 -0.96
C PRO A 152 8.79 -3.85 -1.67
N GLY A 153 9.53 -4.88 -1.24
CA GLY A 153 9.42 -6.23 -1.80
C GLY A 153 8.03 -6.85 -1.61
N PRO A 154 7.51 -6.94 -0.37
CA PRO A 154 6.14 -7.37 -0.11
C PRO A 154 5.08 -6.57 -0.88
N TYR A 155 5.25 -5.25 -1.02
CA TYR A 155 4.35 -4.44 -1.83
C TYR A 155 4.28 -4.88 -3.31
N VAL A 156 5.43 -5.13 -3.96
CA VAL A 156 5.45 -5.64 -5.34
C VAL A 156 4.83 -7.04 -5.43
N LYS A 157 4.99 -7.87 -4.39
CA LYS A 157 4.35 -9.19 -4.34
C LYS A 157 2.83 -9.10 -4.36
N GLU A 158 2.23 -8.20 -3.57
CA GLU A 158 0.77 -8.00 -3.56
C GLU A 158 0.23 -7.60 -4.94
N MET A 159 0.95 -6.74 -5.65
CA MET A 159 0.62 -6.35 -7.03
C MET A 159 0.78 -7.51 -8.01
N THR A 160 1.77 -8.39 -7.78
CA THR A 160 1.97 -9.62 -8.58
C THR A 160 0.82 -10.61 -8.36
N ASP A 161 0.30 -10.71 -7.14
CA ASP A 161 -0.85 -11.57 -6.82
C ASP A 161 -2.11 -11.07 -7.55
N ALA A 162 -2.28 -9.75 -7.68
CA ALA A 162 -3.34 -9.16 -8.51
C ALA A 162 -3.19 -9.52 -10.01
N ALA A 163 -1.97 -9.44 -10.57
CA ALA A 163 -1.71 -9.93 -11.94
C ALA A 163 -2.04 -11.42 -12.09
N THR A 164 -1.68 -12.23 -11.08
CA THR A 164 -1.86 -13.68 -11.08
C THR A 164 -3.33 -14.07 -11.23
N PHE A 165 -4.24 -13.32 -10.61
CA PHE A 165 -5.68 -13.54 -10.75
C PHE A 165 -6.15 -13.50 -12.22
N TYR A 166 -5.71 -12.50 -12.99
CA TYR A 166 -6.12 -12.34 -14.38
C TYR A 166 -5.31 -13.21 -15.34
N THR A 167 -4.01 -13.39 -15.10
CA THR A 167 -3.18 -14.31 -15.91
C THR A 167 -3.63 -15.75 -15.77
N ASN A 168 -4.15 -16.19 -14.62
CA ASN A 168 -4.78 -17.52 -14.48
C ASN A 168 -6.01 -17.68 -15.39
N ARG A 169 -6.76 -16.60 -15.63
CA ARG A 169 -7.88 -16.62 -16.60
C ARG A 169 -7.36 -16.71 -18.04
N VAL A 170 -6.29 -15.98 -18.36
CA VAL A 170 -5.59 -16.14 -19.66
C VAL A 170 -5.12 -17.58 -19.85
N LEU A 171 -4.47 -18.19 -18.85
CA LEU A 171 -4.06 -19.58 -18.93
C LEU A 171 -5.25 -20.52 -19.10
N LYS A 172 -6.36 -20.28 -18.39
CA LYS A 172 -7.57 -21.09 -18.55
C LYS A 172 -8.09 -21.07 -19.99
N ASP A 173 -8.09 -19.90 -20.62
CA ASP A 173 -8.67 -19.70 -21.95
C ASP A 173 -7.72 -20.16 -23.07
N TYR A 174 -6.40 -20.08 -22.86
CA TYR A 174 -5.41 -20.24 -23.92
C TYR A 174 -4.41 -21.40 -23.78
N LYS A 175 -4.31 -22.06 -22.62
CA LYS A 175 -3.25 -23.08 -22.38
C LYS A 175 -3.23 -24.25 -23.36
N ASP A 176 -4.40 -24.64 -23.86
CA ASP A 176 -4.58 -25.79 -24.77
C ASP A 176 -4.83 -25.33 -26.22
N THR A 177 -4.91 -24.02 -26.48
CA THR A 177 -5.29 -23.47 -27.79
C THR A 177 -4.17 -22.66 -28.42
N ASP A 178 -3.53 -21.76 -27.69
CA ASP A 178 -2.47 -20.90 -28.21
C ASP A 178 -1.36 -20.65 -27.18
N LYS A 179 -0.21 -21.26 -27.45
CA LYS A 179 0.98 -21.22 -26.60
C LYS A 179 1.53 -19.80 -26.42
N ARG A 180 1.30 -18.88 -27.36
CA ARG A 180 1.82 -17.50 -27.28
C ARG A 180 1.32 -16.79 -26.02
N HIS A 181 0.07 -17.04 -25.63
CA HIS A 181 -0.52 -16.47 -24.42
C HIS A 181 0.07 -17.07 -23.14
N VAL A 182 0.43 -18.36 -23.16
CA VAL A 182 1.11 -19.02 -22.03
C VAL A 182 2.51 -18.43 -21.84
N ASP A 183 3.24 -18.25 -22.93
CA ASP A 183 4.59 -17.67 -22.88
C ASP A 183 4.55 -16.17 -22.52
N TRP A 184 3.51 -15.45 -22.93
CA TRP A 184 3.22 -14.09 -22.45
C TRP A 184 2.96 -14.03 -20.94
N VAL A 185 2.13 -14.93 -20.39
CA VAL A 185 1.88 -14.98 -18.94
C VAL A 185 3.19 -15.23 -18.18
N ARG A 186 4.01 -16.18 -18.65
CA ARG A 186 5.29 -16.49 -18.00
C ARG A 186 6.24 -15.29 -18.02
N SER A 187 6.41 -14.66 -19.17
CA SER A 187 7.31 -13.51 -19.32
C SER A 187 6.84 -12.30 -18.53
N TYR A 188 5.53 -12.02 -18.51
CA TYR A 188 4.97 -10.91 -17.72
C TYR A 188 5.20 -11.10 -16.21
N LEU A 189 4.90 -12.28 -15.67
CA LEU A 189 5.12 -12.56 -14.24
C LEU A 189 6.60 -12.61 -13.87
N SER A 190 7.48 -12.93 -14.83
CA SER A 190 8.93 -12.90 -14.63
C SER A 190 9.45 -11.49 -14.34
N ILE A 191 8.86 -10.44 -14.93
CA ILE A 191 9.25 -9.04 -14.65
C ILE A 191 9.14 -8.76 -13.16
N TRP A 192 7.99 -9.10 -12.55
CA TRP A 192 7.72 -8.80 -11.15
C TRP A 192 8.53 -9.68 -10.19
N THR A 193 8.81 -10.92 -10.60
CA THR A 193 9.67 -11.84 -9.83
C THR A 193 11.12 -11.33 -9.79
N GLU A 194 11.65 -10.91 -10.94
CA GLU A 194 13.00 -10.33 -11.01
C GLU A 194 13.06 -8.96 -10.33
N LEU A 195 11.98 -8.16 -10.40
CA LEU A 195 11.91 -6.89 -9.68
C LEU A 195 11.94 -7.10 -8.15
N GLN A 196 11.25 -8.11 -7.62
CA GLN A 196 11.33 -8.46 -6.20
C GLN A 196 12.76 -8.88 -5.80
N THR A 197 13.42 -9.66 -6.65
CA THR A 197 14.83 -10.06 -6.43
C THR A 197 15.75 -8.85 -6.44
N TYR A 198 15.59 -7.95 -7.41
CA TYR A 198 16.32 -6.68 -7.51
C TYR A 198 16.13 -5.82 -6.25
N ILE A 199 14.88 -5.61 -5.82
CA ILE A 199 14.57 -4.84 -4.60
C ILE A 199 15.19 -5.49 -3.38
N LYS A 200 15.11 -6.82 -3.25
CA LYS A 200 15.69 -7.53 -2.11
C LYS A 200 17.21 -7.34 -2.03
N GLN A 201 17.90 -7.30 -3.17
CA GLN A 201 19.36 -7.18 -3.24
C GLN A 201 19.86 -5.74 -3.05
N HIS A 202 19.16 -4.75 -3.61
CA HIS A 202 19.65 -3.36 -3.67
C HIS A 202 18.87 -2.35 -2.84
N HIS A 203 17.61 -2.66 -2.47
CA HIS A 203 16.64 -1.71 -1.90
C HIS A 203 15.75 -2.36 -0.83
N THR A 204 16.31 -3.24 0.01
CA THR A 204 15.56 -4.16 0.89
C THR A 204 14.54 -3.44 1.79
N THR A 205 14.89 -2.28 2.34
CA THR A 205 14.07 -1.49 3.28
C THR A 205 13.51 -0.20 2.67
N GLY A 206 13.58 -0.04 1.35
CA GLY A 206 13.20 1.16 0.65
C GLY A 206 14.23 1.56 -0.41
N LEU A 207 13.87 2.53 -1.24
CA LEU A 207 14.78 3.11 -2.21
C LEU A 207 16.03 3.66 -1.53
N VAL A 208 17.19 3.31 -2.06
CA VAL A 208 18.48 3.77 -1.54
C VAL A 208 18.93 4.96 -2.36
N TRP A 209 19.12 6.10 -1.67
CA TRP A 209 19.66 7.33 -2.23
C TRP A 209 21.17 7.42 -2.00
N SER A 210 21.84 8.21 -2.83
CA SER A 210 23.26 8.47 -2.64
C SER A 210 23.53 9.20 -1.33
N LYS A 211 24.53 8.75 -0.57
CA LYS A 211 25.03 9.45 0.63
C LYS A 211 25.87 10.68 0.26
N THR A 212 26.40 10.71 -0.97
CA THR A 212 27.30 11.76 -1.47
C THR A 212 26.84 12.19 -2.87
N GLY A 213 26.46 13.45 -3.01
CA GLY A 213 25.95 13.99 -4.27
C GLY A 213 25.28 15.35 -4.05
N PRO A 214 25.01 16.09 -5.14
CA PRO A 214 24.19 17.28 -5.06
C PRO A 214 22.80 16.92 -4.55
N ILE A 215 22.18 17.84 -3.79
CA ILE A 215 20.74 17.81 -3.57
C ILE A 215 20.10 18.01 -4.94
N VAL A 216 19.09 17.21 -5.29
CA VAL A 216 18.42 17.28 -6.59
C VAL A 216 18.03 18.74 -6.84
N PRO A 217 18.50 19.40 -7.91
CA PRO A 217 18.14 20.78 -8.17
C PRO A 217 16.64 20.85 -8.43
N SER A 218 15.92 21.60 -7.59
CA SER A 218 14.53 21.98 -7.82
C SER A 218 14.47 22.69 -9.18
N SER A 219 13.55 22.26 -10.05
CA SER A 219 13.33 22.91 -11.35
C SER A 219 13.09 24.40 -11.15
N GLU A 220 13.82 25.19 -11.92
CA GLU A 220 14.00 26.64 -11.85
C GLU A 220 12.79 27.46 -11.38
N GLY A 221 12.99 28.22 -10.30
CA GLY A 221 12.27 29.44 -9.97
C GLY A 221 13.28 30.52 -9.53
N PRO A 222 13.14 31.79 -9.92
CA PRO A 222 14.18 32.80 -9.74
C PRO A 222 14.45 33.11 -8.26
N CYS A 223 15.73 33.28 -7.91
CA CYS A 223 16.20 33.71 -6.60
C CYS A 223 15.47 34.98 -6.11
N PRO A 224 15.11 35.09 -4.81
CA PRO A 224 14.48 36.30 -4.31
C PRO A 224 15.50 37.46 -4.21
N PRO A 225 15.19 38.67 -4.73
CA PRO A 225 15.96 39.88 -4.46
C PRO A 225 15.67 40.43 -3.02
N PRO A 226 16.52 41.34 -2.48
CA PRO A 226 16.41 41.83 -1.11
C PRO A 226 15.11 42.63 -0.84
N PRO A 227 14.65 42.73 0.42
CA PRO A 227 13.30 43.19 0.76
C PRO A 227 13.10 44.70 0.49
N PRO A 228 12.00 45.11 -0.18
CA PRO A 228 11.62 46.51 -0.36
C PRO A 228 10.75 47.06 0.81
N PRO A 229 10.71 48.41 0.99
CA PRO A 229 10.02 49.12 2.09
C PRO A 229 8.47 49.09 1.99
N PRO A 230 7.72 49.44 3.07
CA PRO A 230 6.29 49.15 3.24
C PRO A 230 5.33 49.94 2.31
N PRO A 231 4.09 49.44 2.08
CA PRO A 231 3.24 49.84 0.96
C PRO A 231 2.35 51.08 1.21
N GLY A 232 2.11 51.86 0.15
CA GLY A 232 1.06 52.89 0.04
C GLY A 232 -0.22 52.37 -0.63
N PRO A 233 -1.33 53.14 -0.60
CA PRO A 233 -2.70 52.66 -0.88
C PRO A 233 -3.08 52.65 -2.38
N PRO A 234 -4.16 51.93 -2.78
CA PRO A 234 -4.41 51.53 -4.17
C PRO A 234 -5.38 52.47 -4.93
N PRO A 235 -5.39 52.39 -6.28
CA PRO A 235 -6.68 52.28 -6.97
C PRO A 235 -6.73 51.33 -8.19
N VAL A 236 -7.89 50.67 -8.26
CA VAL A 236 -8.68 49.97 -9.30
C VAL A 236 -8.63 50.44 -10.79
N PHE A 237 -8.60 49.52 -11.78
CA PHE A 237 -9.73 48.91 -12.54
C PHE A 237 -9.30 48.19 -13.86
N ALA A 238 -10.03 47.09 -14.18
CA ALA A 238 -10.53 46.60 -15.50
C ALA A 238 -9.66 45.81 -16.53
N ASP A 239 -9.99 44.51 -16.60
CA ASP A 239 -10.55 43.70 -17.72
C ASP A 239 -9.76 42.75 -18.68
N GLU A 240 -10.45 41.62 -18.93
CA GLU A 240 -10.46 40.58 -19.99
C GLU A 240 -9.36 39.48 -20.19
N SER A 241 -9.73 38.24 -19.79
CA SER A 241 -9.78 36.90 -20.49
C SER A 241 -8.70 36.47 -21.52
N PRO A 242 -8.35 35.14 -21.71
CA PRO A 242 -9.20 33.94 -21.58
C PRO A 242 -8.55 32.67 -20.94
N LYS A 243 -9.39 31.64 -20.79
CA LYS A 243 -9.19 30.32 -20.17
C LYS A 243 -8.15 29.40 -20.86
N ALA A 244 -7.40 28.66 -20.05
CA ALA A 244 -6.80 27.36 -20.38
C ALA A 244 -7.09 26.35 -19.26
N GLU A 245 -7.23 25.08 -19.63
CA GLU A 245 -7.88 23.99 -18.91
C GLU A 245 -7.09 23.44 -17.72
N ASP A 246 -7.81 23.10 -16.66
CA ASP A 246 -7.35 22.82 -15.29
C ASP A 246 -7.21 21.32 -14.99
N SER A 247 -6.57 20.56 -15.88
CA SER A 247 -6.35 19.11 -15.68
C SER A 247 -5.04 18.80 -14.92
N ALA A 248 -4.06 19.71 -14.99
CA ALA A 248 -2.74 19.50 -14.38
C ALA A 248 -2.71 19.81 -12.87
N ALA A 249 -3.58 20.72 -12.37
CA ALA A 249 -3.60 21.11 -10.96
C ALA A 249 -4.31 20.10 -10.05
N LEU A 250 -5.28 19.34 -10.59
CA LEU A 250 -6.06 18.36 -9.85
C LEU A 250 -5.24 17.18 -9.32
N HIS A 251 -4.15 16.80 -10.00
CA HIS A 251 -3.40 15.57 -9.67
C HIS A 251 -2.17 15.84 -8.79
N SER A 252 -1.56 17.03 -8.89
CA SER A 252 -0.60 17.49 -7.86
C SER A 252 -1.30 17.63 -6.50
N ALA A 253 -2.58 18.02 -6.53
CA ALA A 253 -3.42 18.07 -5.34
C ALA A 253 -3.77 16.66 -4.79
N LEU A 254 -3.89 15.63 -5.62
CA LEU A 254 -4.19 14.26 -5.18
C LEU A 254 -3.01 13.62 -4.41
N PHE A 255 -1.77 13.83 -4.86
CA PHE A 255 -0.57 13.36 -4.15
C PHE A 255 -0.24 14.21 -2.92
N ALA A 256 -0.55 15.51 -2.94
CA ALA A 256 -0.50 16.34 -1.75
C ALA A 256 -1.61 15.97 -0.75
N GLN A 257 -2.82 15.60 -1.19
CA GLN A 257 -3.95 15.18 -0.35
C GLN A 257 -3.74 13.81 0.28
N LEU A 258 -3.10 12.87 -0.43
CA LEU A 258 -2.69 11.58 0.11
C LEU A 258 -1.72 11.71 1.29
N ASN A 259 -1.00 12.83 1.39
CA ASN A 259 -0.06 13.13 2.48
C ASN A 259 -0.55 14.20 3.49
N GLN A 260 -1.81 14.67 3.41
CA GLN A 260 -2.30 15.80 4.24
C GLN A 260 -3.35 15.48 5.32
N GLY A 261 -3.83 14.24 5.44
CA GLY A 261 -4.77 13.87 6.50
C GLY A 261 -6.04 14.75 6.54
N GLU A 262 -6.43 15.24 7.72
CA GLU A 262 -7.76 15.84 8.02
C GLU A 262 -8.09 17.19 7.32
N ALA A 263 -7.20 17.78 6.50
CA ALA A 263 -7.39 19.13 5.94
C ALA A 263 -8.25 19.22 4.66
N ILE A 264 -8.77 18.10 4.14
CA ILE A 264 -9.38 17.99 2.80
C ILE A 264 -10.73 18.71 2.61
N THR A 265 -11.36 19.18 3.70
CA THR A 265 -12.73 19.71 3.70
C THR A 265 -12.85 21.20 3.31
N LYS A 266 -11.73 21.92 3.13
CA LYS A 266 -11.75 23.38 2.86
C LYS A 266 -11.93 23.77 1.39
N GLY A 267 -11.86 22.83 0.44
CA GLY A 267 -11.87 23.10 -1.01
C GLY A 267 -13.19 22.84 -1.75
N LEU A 268 -14.24 22.36 -1.08
CA LEU A 268 -15.51 22.01 -1.74
C LEU A 268 -16.39 23.25 -1.97
N LYS A 269 -16.93 23.39 -3.19
CA LYS A 269 -17.82 24.48 -3.58
C LYS A 269 -19.08 24.49 -2.70
N HIS A 270 -19.31 25.60 -1.99
CA HIS A 270 -20.44 25.76 -1.10
C HIS A 270 -21.76 25.80 -1.89
N VAL A 271 -22.62 24.80 -1.67
CA VAL A 271 -23.97 24.74 -2.25
C VAL A 271 -24.86 25.77 -1.54
N SER A 272 -25.45 26.69 -2.29
CA SER A 272 -26.34 27.72 -1.74
C SER A 272 -27.65 27.10 -1.23
N ASP A 273 -28.25 27.74 -0.23
CA ASP A 273 -29.43 27.21 0.46
C ASP A 273 -30.66 27.03 -0.46
N SER A 274 -30.72 27.73 -1.59
CA SER A 274 -31.75 27.57 -2.62
C SER A 274 -31.73 26.22 -3.34
N GLN A 275 -30.59 25.52 -3.31
CA GLN A 275 -30.38 24.21 -3.97
C GLN A 275 -30.50 23.03 -2.99
N LYS A 276 -30.72 23.31 -1.70
CA LYS A 276 -30.89 22.28 -0.68
C LYS A 276 -32.39 21.98 -0.52
N THR A 277 -32.78 20.75 -0.85
CA THR A 277 -34.18 20.27 -0.80
C THR A 277 -34.84 20.36 0.58
N HIS A 278 -34.08 20.55 1.66
CA HIS A 278 -34.60 20.79 3.02
C HIS A 278 -34.79 22.28 3.38
N LYS A 279 -34.30 23.22 2.56
CA LYS A 279 -34.42 24.67 2.78
C LYS A 279 -35.29 25.39 1.74
N ASN A 280 -35.63 24.71 0.65
CA ASN A 280 -36.52 25.22 -0.38
C ASN A 280 -37.76 24.32 -0.54
N PRO A 281 -38.86 24.60 0.17
CA PRO A 281 -40.08 23.78 0.17
C PRO A 281 -40.75 23.61 -1.20
N GLY A 282 -40.46 24.49 -2.17
CA GLY A 282 -41.02 24.44 -3.52
C GLY A 282 -40.54 23.25 -4.37
N LEU A 283 -39.49 22.55 -3.96
CA LEU A 283 -38.94 21.37 -4.67
C LEU A 283 -39.63 20.04 -4.30
N ARG A 284 -40.64 20.07 -3.41
CA ARG A 284 -41.21 18.85 -2.79
C ARG A 284 -42.65 18.52 -3.20
N SER A 285 -43.22 19.21 -4.18
CA SER A 285 -44.62 19.02 -4.58
C SER A 285 -44.80 17.93 -5.65
N GLN A 286 -44.60 16.66 -5.31
CA GLN A 286 -45.37 15.57 -5.91
C GLN A 286 -45.65 14.46 -4.88
N HIS A 287 -46.95 14.34 -4.56
CA HIS A 287 -47.67 13.21 -3.97
C HIS A 287 -47.56 13.00 -2.45
N ALA A 288 -48.74 13.15 -1.82
CA ALA A 288 -49.04 13.05 -0.39
C ALA A 288 -49.96 11.85 -0.14
N VAL A 289 -49.84 11.20 1.04
CA VAL A 289 -50.92 10.84 2.01
C VAL A 289 -50.34 10.18 3.29
N PRO A 290 -51.04 10.18 4.47
CA PRO A 290 -50.44 10.61 5.75
C PRO A 290 -50.61 9.68 6.99
N ALA A 291 -50.02 10.16 8.11
CA ALA A 291 -50.34 9.96 9.55
C ALA A 291 -49.85 8.67 10.24
N SER A 292 -49.42 8.61 11.52
CA SER A 292 -49.67 9.45 12.71
C SER A 292 -48.57 9.24 13.80
N SER A 293 -48.40 10.21 14.69
CA SER A 293 -47.65 10.13 15.97
C SER A 293 -48.65 10.20 17.16
N PRO A 294 -48.29 9.95 18.45
CA PRO A 294 -47.74 11.05 19.27
C PRO A 294 -46.88 10.71 20.54
N SER A 295 -45.86 11.54 20.75
CA SER A 295 -45.56 12.35 21.97
C SER A 295 -44.59 11.92 23.10
N LYS A 296 -43.71 12.91 23.38
CA LYS A 296 -43.31 13.52 24.68
C LYS A 296 -42.06 13.01 25.45
N SER A 297 -40.96 13.77 25.26
CA SER A 297 -40.50 14.88 26.14
C SER A 297 -39.23 14.71 27.00
N GLN A 298 -38.44 15.79 26.97
CA GLN A 298 -37.50 16.36 27.95
C GLN A 298 -35.99 16.12 27.77
N SER A 299 -35.30 17.25 27.57
CA SER A 299 -33.86 17.51 27.64
C SER A 299 -33.52 18.24 28.95
N PRO A 300 -32.25 18.25 29.42
CA PRO A 300 -31.42 19.44 29.15
C PRO A 300 -29.91 19.21 28.91
N SER A 301 -29.40 19.96 27.92
CA SER A 301 -28.10 20.67 27.80
C SER A 301 -26.75 20.03 28.24
N ALA A 302 -25.84 19.84 27.28
CA ALA A 302 -24.53 20.52 27.25
C ALA A 302 -23.81 20.32 25.89
N LEU A 303 -23.24 21.41 25.38
CA LEU A 303 -22.52 21.53 24.11
C LEU A 303 -21.19 20.73 24.09
N ALA A 304 -21.00 19.94 23.04
CA ALA A 304 -19.79 19.89 22.22
C ALA A 304 -20.07 19.00 20.99
N THR A 305 -20.78 19.52 20.00
CA THR A 305 -21.09 18.81 18.76
C THR A 305 -19.83 18.67 17.91
N ARG A 306 -19.14 17.56 18.14
CA ARG A 306 -18.10 17.01 17.27
C ARG A 306 -18.67 16.87 15.86
N ALA A 307 -17.92 17.33 14.85
CA ALA A 307 -18.34 17.30 13.45
C ALA A 307 -18.80 15.88 13.04
N PRO A 308 -19.86 15.75 12.23
CA PRO A 308 -20.38 14.44 11.85
C PRO A 308 -19.35 13.71 10.99
N VAL A 309 -18.87 12.58 11.51
CA VAL A 309 -18.03 11.60 10.81
C VAL A 309 -18.77 11.19 9.54
N GLN A 310 -18.11 11.31 8.38
CA GLN A 310 -18.65 10.79 7.12
C GLN A 310 -18.88 9.28 7.29
N SER A 311 -20.15 8.89 7.40
CA SER A 311 -20.59 7.52 7.62
C SER A 311 -20.61 6.79 6.28
N HIS A 312 -19.58 5.98 6.02
CA HIS A 312 -19.69 4.90 5.05
C HIS A 312 -20.74 3.89 5.56
N PRO A 313 -21.52 3.26 4.67
CA PRO A 313 -22.54 2.31 5.11
C PRO A 313 -21.87 1.14 5.86
N PRO A 314 -22.46 0.68 6.98
CA PRO A 314 -21.94 -0.47 7.71
C PRO A 314 -21.93 -1.69 6.78
N LEU A 315 -20.80 -2.40 6.75
CA LEU A 315 -20.61 -3.58 5.93
C LEU A 315 -20.35 -4.78 6.84
N LEU A 316 -21.07 -5.87 6.58
CA LEU A 316 -20.75 -7.20 7.10
C LEU A 316 -21.04 -8.19 5.97
N GLN A 317 -19.99 -8.64 5.29
CA GLN A 317 -20.12 -9.53 4.14
C GLN A 317 -18.88 -10.40 3.96
N LEU A 318 -19.09 -11.62 3.48
CA LEU A 318 -18.03 -12.46 2.93
C LEU A 318 -17.75 -12.09 1.47
N GLU A 319 -16.55 -11.58 1.20
CA GLU A 319 -16.05 -11.29 -0.14
C GLU A 319 -14.98 -12.33 -0.50
N GLY A 320 -15.38 -13.34 -1.28
CA GLY A 320 -14.52 -14.48 -1.60
C GLY A 320 -14.20 -15.31 -0.34
N LYS A 321 -12.99 -15.15 0.20
CA LYS A 321 -12.55 -15.80 1.44
C LYS A 321 -12.36 -14.80 2.60
N LYS A 322 -12.62 -13.52 2.38
CA LYS A 322 -12.38 -12.45 3.34
C LYS A 322 -13.71 -11.96 3.90
N TRP A 323 -13.94 -12.15 5.19
CA TRP A 323 -15.03 -11.47 5.89
C TRP A 323 -14.63 -10.01 6.09
N ARG A 324 -15.46 -9.10 5.61
CA ARG A 324 -15.29 -7.65 5.79
C ARG A 324 -16.33 -7.17 6.78
N VAL A 325 -15.87 -6.64 7.90
CA VAL A 325 -16.70 -5.98 8.92
C VAL A 325 -16.23 -4.54 9.01
N GLU A 326 -16.94 -3.64 8.35
CA GLU A 326 -16.44 -2.27 8.16
C GLU A 326 -17.46 -1.23 8.60
N HIS A 327 -16.97 -0.11 9.13
CA HIS A 327 -17.77 1.08 9.43
C HIS A 327 -18.95 0.84 10.38
N GLN A 328 -18.86 -0.17 11.24
CA GLN A 328 -19.87 -0.46 12.27
C GLN A 328 -19.79 0.58 13.37
N ASN A 329 -20.94 1.08 13.83
CA ASN A 329 -21.00 2.05 14.92
C ASN A 329 -22.15 1.71 15.86
N GLN A 330 -21.86 1.54 17.15
CA GLN A 330 -22.85 1.15 18.16
C GLN A 330 -23.57 -0.19 17.86
N ALA A 331 -22.90 -1.11 17.17
CA ALA A 331 -23.44 -2.43 16.83
C ALA A 331 -22.87 -3.49 17.77
N HIS A 332 -23.73 -4.12 18.58
CA HIS A 332 -23.30 -5.04 19.65
C HIS A 332 -23.73 -6.50 19.43
N ASP A 333 -24.48 -6.76 18.36
CA ASP A 333 -25.08 -8.04 17.99
C ASP A 333 -24.45 -8.63 16.72
N LEU A 334 -23.24 -8.18 16.34
CA LEU A 334 -22.56 -8.67 15.15
C LEU A 334 -22.03 -10.08 15.42
N VAL A 335 -22.43 -11.05 14.60
CA VAL A 335 -22.00 -12.44 14.70
C VAL A 335 -21.64 -13.00 13.33
N ILE A 336 -20.44 -13.58 13.20
CA ILE A 336 -20.04 -14.41 12.07
C ILE A 336 -20.12 -15.88 12.53
N SER A 337 -21.18 -16.58 12.11
CA SER A 337 -21.44 -17.97 12.52
C SER A 337 -20.88 -19.01 11.56
N GLU A 338 -20.81 -18.69 10.26
CA GLU A 338 -20.39 -19.61 9.19
C GLU A 338 -18.94 -19.34 8.80
N THR A 339 -17.99 -19.89 9.56
CA THR A 339 -16.55 -19.73 9.28
C THR A 339 -15.91 -20.98 8.68
N GLU A 340 -14.90 -20.77 7.84
CA GLU A 340 -14.03 -21.83 7.31
C GLU A 340 -12.56 -21.56 7.66
N LEU A 341 -11.78 -22.63 7.82
CA LEU A 341 -10.35 -22.60 8.16
C LEU A 341 -9.48 -21.69 7.28
N ARG A 342 -9.88 -21.49 6.01
CA ARG A 342 -9.14 -20.70 5.01
C ARG A 342 -9.57 -19.24 4.95
N GLN A 343 -10.60 -18.86 5.72
CA GLN A 343 -11.14 -17.51 5.70
C GLN A 343 -10.33 -16.58 6.59
N VAL A 344 -10.31 -15.31 6.21
CA VAL A 344 -9.67 -14.22 6.97
C VAL A 344 -10.75 -13.22 7.36
N VAL A 345 -10.73 -12.73 8.59
CA VAL A 345 -11.66 -11.69 9.05
C VAL A 345 -10.93 -10.36 9.12
N TYR A 346 -11.47 -9.35 8.45
CA TYR A 346 -10.93 -8.00 8.42
C TYR A 346 -11.96 -7.03 8.97
N ILE A 347 -11.63 -6.40 10.08
CA ILE A 347 -12.48 -5.52 10.85
C ILE A 347 -11.89 -4.12 10.74
N PHE A 348 -12.61 -3.19 10.11
CA PHE A 348 -12.07 -1.88 9.78
C PHE A 348 -12.99 -0.74 10.21
N ASN A 349 -12.43 0.25 10.90
CA ASN A 349 -13.14 1.49 11.24
C ASN A 349 -14.46 1.26 12.01
N CYS A 350 -14.50 0.22 12.85
CA CYS A 350 -15.62 -0.05 13.75
C CYS A 350 -15.45 0.75 15.05
N SER A 351 -16.54 1.35 15.54
CA SER A 351 -16.56 2.17 16.75
C SER A 351 -17.63 1.71 17.73
N ASN A 352 -17.30 1.61 19.02
CA ASN A 352 -18.24 1.25 20.09
C ASN A 352 -19.10 0.02 19.73
N SER A 353 -18.46 -1.07 19.31
CA SER A 353 -19.15 -2.22 18.72
C SER A 353 -18.63 -3.52 19.31
N THR A 354 -19.40 -4.59 19.19
CA THR A 354 -19.02 -5.94 19.62
C THR A 354 -19.22 -6.91 18.47
N LEU A 355 -18.20 -7.72 18.19
CA LEU A 355 -18.22 -8.75 17.16
C LEU A 355 -17.89 -10.11 17.76
N GLN A 356 -18.70 -11.13 17.46
CA GLN A 356 -18.43 -12.52 17.78
C GLN A 356 -18.12 -13.33 16.53
N ILE A 357 -16.99 -14.03 16.50
CA ILE A 357 -16.59 -14.92 15.42
C ILE A 357 -16.60 -16.35 15.95
N LYS A 358 -17.56 -17.15 15.50
CA LYS A 358 -17.68 -18.55 15.90
C LYS A 358 -16.90 -19.45 14.96
N GLY A 359 -16.39 -20.57 15.47
CA GLY A 359 -15.70 -21.60 14.70
C GLY A 359 -14.19 -21.36 14.56
N LYS A 360 -13.65 -21.53 13.36
CA LYS A 360 -12.19 -21.50 13.17
C LYS A 360 -11.81 -20.83 11.86
N VAL A 361 -11.02 -19.77 11.96
CA VAL A 361 -10.55 -18.96 10.81
C VAL A 361 -9.02 -18.98 10.71
N ASN A 362 -8.50 -18.57 9.56
CA ASN A 362 -7.06 -18.52 9.33
C ASN A 362 -6.39 -17.40 10.14
N SER A 363 -6.92 -16.18 10.03
CA SER A 363 -6.42 -14.99 10.72
C SER A 363 -7.52 -13.94 10.90
N ILE A 364 -7.30 -13.04 11.86
CA ILE A 364 -8.16 -11.88 12.12
C ILE A 364 -7.30 -10.63 12.12
N ILE A 365 -7.76 -9.57 11.48
CA ILE A 365 -7.11 -8.27 11.43
C ILE A 365 -8.13 -7.22 11.90
N VAL A 366 -7.77 -6.47 12.92
CA VAL A 366 -8.51 -5.32 13.46
C VAL A 366 -7.71 -4.08 13.10
N ASP A 367 -8.27 -3.19 12.29
CA ASP A 367 -7.59 -1.97 11.86
C ASP A 367 -8.47 -0.72 12.06
N ASN A 368 -7.88 0.32 12.62
CA ASN A 368 -8.53 1.62 12.82
C ASN A 368 -9.84 1.56 13.63
N CYS A 369 -9.95 0.63 14.58
CA CYS A 369 -11.14 0.45 15.42
C CYS A 369 -11.02 1.21 16.74
N LYS A 370 -12.17 1.58 17.33
CA LYS A 370 -12.24 2.30 18.60
C LYS A 370 -13.30 1.70 19.51
N LYS A 371 -12.98 1.31 20.76
CA LYS A 371 -13.95 0.68 21.68
C LYS A 371 -14.60 -0.55 21.05
N LEU A 372 -13.79 -1.47 20.56
CA LEU A 372 -14.24 -2.71 19.93
C LEU A 372 -14.04 -3.88 20.88
N GLY A 373 -15.12 -4.61 21.17
CA GLY A 373 -15.07 -5.93 21.77
C GLY A 373 -15.05 -7.00 20.69
N LEU A 374 -14.06 -7.89 20.70
CA LEU A 374 -13.94 -8.99 19.75
C LEU A 374 -13.84 -10.31 20.52
N VAL A 375 -14.84 -11.17 20.35
CA VAL A 375 -14.85 -12.53 20.91
C VAL A 375 -14.67 -13.52 19.77
N PHE A 376 -13.72 -14.43 19.88
CA PHE A 376 -13.51 -15.44 18.84
C PHE A 376 -13.08 -16.79 19.40
N ASP A 377 -13.45 -17.84 18.66
CA ASP A 377 -13.18 -19.22 19.06
C ASP A 377 -11.72 -19.60 18.75
N ASN A 378 -11.40 -19.96 17.50
CA ASN A 378 -10.09 -20.46 17.12
C ASN A 378 -9.49 -19.70 15.93
N VAL A 379 -8.20 -19.41 16.01
CA VAL A 379 -7.41 -18.80 14.93
C VAL A 379 -6.20 -19.69 14.63
N VAL A 380 -5.99 -20.01 13.35
CA VAL A 380 -4.89 -20.89 12.93
C VAL A 380 -3.55 -20.16 12.94
N GLY A 381 -3.52 -18.91 12.48
CA GLY A 381 -2.31 -18.12 12.32
C GLY A 381 -2.17 -17.05 13.39
N ILE A 382 -2.69 -15.87 13.09
CA ILE A 382 -2.42 -14.66 13.88
C ILE A 382 -3.68 -13.79 14.01
N VAL A 383 -3.77 -13.11 15.15
CA VAL A 383 -4.68 -11.96 15.33
C VAL A 383 -3.84 -10.69 15.38
N GLU A 384 -4.14 -9.75 14.47
CA GLU A 384 -3.43 -8.48 14.38
C GLU A 384 -4.36 -7.32 14.78
N VAL A 385 -3.90 -6.47 15.69
CA VAL A 385 -4.56 -5.22 16.07
C VAL A 385 -3.67 -4.07 15.65
N ILE A 386 -4.18 -3.23 14.76
CA ILE A 386 -3.41 -2.18 14.08
C ILE A 386 -4.15 -0.85 14.22
N ASN A 387 -3.42 0.22 14.54
CA ASN A 387 -3.92 1.61 14.48
C ASN A 387 -5.24 1.82 15.26
N SER A 388 -5.44 1.10 16.37
CA SER A 388 -6.73 1.01 17.05
C SER A 388 -6.66 1.60 18.46
N ARG A 389 -7.81 1.77 19.11
CA ARG A 389 -7.90 2.29 20.48
C ARG A 389 -8.98 1.60 21.30
N ASP A 390 -8.73 1.37 22.59
CA ASP A 390 -9.68 0.75 23.53
C ASP A 390 -10.21 -0.59 22.97
N ILE A 391 -9.33 -1.54 22.70
CA ILE A 391 -9.69 -2.85 22.13
C ILE A 391 -9.74 -3.91 23.23
N GLN A 392 -10.78 -4.75 23.19
CA GLN A 392 -10.91 -5.91 24.07
C GLN A 392 -10.99 -7.17 23.20
N LEU A 393 -9.98 -8.02 23.30
CA LEU A 393 -9.93 -9.31 22.62
C LEU A 393 -10.23 -10.42 23.61
N GLN A 394 -11.19 -11.30 23.32
CA GLN A 394 -11.45 -12.49 24.11
C GLN A 394 -11.31 -13.75 23.26
N VAL A 395 -10.32 -14.56 23.63
CA VAL A 395 -10.07 -15.86 23.01
C VAL A 395 -10.87 -16.92 23.76
N MET A 396 -11.69 -17.70 23.07
CA MET A 396 -12.42 -18.81 23.67
C MET A 396 -11.72 -20.15 23.47
N GLY A 397 -11.01 -20.34 22.36
CA GLY A 397 -10.21 -21.52 22.01
C GLY A 397 -8.73 -21.18 21.86
N ARG A 398 -8.07 -21.64 20.80
CA ARG A 398 -6.62 -21.44 20.60
C ARG A 398 -6.27 -20.35 19.60
N VAL A 399 -5.21 -19.60 19.90
CA VAL A 399 -4.53 -18.65 19.01
C VAL A 399 -3.01 -18.71 19.23
N PRO A 400 -2.19 -18.93 18.19
CA PRO A 400 -0.73 -19.01 18.37
C PRO A 400 -0.05 -17.67 18.62
N THR A 401 -0.51 -16.60 17.95
CA THR A 401 0.16 -15.29 18.00
C THR A 401 -0.86 -14.16 17.98
N ILE A 402 -0.63 -13.15 18.82
CA ILE A 402 -1.35 -11.89 18.81
C ILE A 402 -0.34 -10.76 18.61
N SER A 403 -0.55 -9.95 17.58
CA SER A 403 0.29 -8.80 17.24
C SER A 403 -0.47 -7.50 17.50
N ILE A 404 0.10 -6.59 18.28
CA ILE A 404 -0.51 -5.32 18.68
C ILE A 404 0.41 -4.17 18.23
N ASN A 405 0.02 -3.50 17.15
CA ASN A 405 0.81 -2.45 16.51
C ASN A 405 0.08 -1.11 16.50
N LYS A 406 0.75 -0.03 16.89
CA LYS A 406 0.20 1.33 16.85
C LYS A 406 -1.17 1.44 17.53
N THR A 407 -1.35 0.77 18.66
CA THR A 407 -2.64 0.66 19.36
C THR A 407 -2.52 1.17 20.79
N GLU A 408 -3.50 1.96 21.24
CA GLU A 408 -3.58 2.54 22.60
C GLU A 408 -4.75 1.87 23.36
N GLY A 409 -4.48 1.19 24.46
CA GLY A 409 -5.49 0.50 25.25
C GLY A 409 -5.91 -0.81 24.57
N CYS A 410 -5.28 -1.91 24.95
CA CYS A 410 -5.61 -3.24 24.42
C CYS A 410 -5.60 -4.29 25.54
N HIS A 411 -6.76 -4.84 25.86
CA HIS A 411 -6.92 -5.92 26.83
C HIS A 411 -7.14 -7.24 26.10
N VAL A 412 -6.30 -8.23 26.38
CA VAL A 412 -6.34 -9.55 25.76
C VAL A 412 -6.68 -10.60 26.80
N TYR A 413 -7.89 -11.14 26.75
CA TYR A 413 -8.38 -12.21 27.61
C TYR A 413 -8.07 -13.55 26.94
N LEU A 414 -7.10 -14.28 27.50
CA LEU A 414 -6.69 -15.59 26.99
C LEU A 414 -7.61 -16.71 27.50
N SER A 415 -7.78 -17.76 26.71
CA SER A 415 -8.37 -19.01 27.18
C SER A 415 -7.32 -19.88 27.88
N GLN A 416 -7.76 -20.95 28.54
CA GLN A 416 -6.86 -22.00 29.05
C GLN A 416 -6.08 -22.71 27.92
N GLU A 417 -6.60 -22.69 26.69
CA GLU A 417 -5.99 -23.32 25.52
C GLU A 417 -5.03 -22.39 24.75
N ALA A 418 -4.94 -21.11 25.14
CA ALA A 418 -4.13 -20.08 24.48
C ALA A 418 -3.02 -19.51 25.38
N LEU A 419 -2.64 -20.24 26.45
CA LEU A 419 -1.58 -19.81 27.36
C LEU A 419 -0.19 -19.81 26.70
N ASP A 420 -0.02 -20.55 25.61
CA ASP A 420 1.20 -20.58 24.78
C ASP A 420 1.21 -19.51 23.68
N CYS A 421 0.24 -18.58 23.69
CA CYS A 421 0.15 -17.50 22.72
C CYS A 421 1.33 -16.52 22.84
N GLU A 422 2.00 -16.27 21.72
CA GLU A 422 3.04 -15.25 21.62
C GLU A 422 2.42 -13.86 21.43
N ILE A 423 2.78 -12.92 22.31
CA ILE A 423 2.38 -11.52 22.20
C ILE A 423 3.52 -10.72 21.59
N ILE A 424 3.26 -10.11 20.44
CA ILE A 424 4.21 -9.24 19.73
C ILE A 424 3.63 -7.83 19.74
N SER A 425 4.38 -6.84 20.21
CA SER A 425 3.91 -5.45 20.23
C SER A 425 4.91 -4.49 19.61
N ALA A 426 4.40 -3.41 19.00
CA ALA A 426 5.21 -2.34 18.44
C ALA A 426 4.44 -1.02 18.47
N LYS A 427 5.06 0.05 18.98
CA LYS A 427 4.46 1.41 19.04
C LYS A 427 3.06 1.42 19.67
N SER A 428 2.82 0.55 20.65
CA SER A 428 1.52 0.40 21.32
C SER A 428 1.68 0.69 22.82
N SER A 429 0.60 1.14 23.45
CA SER A 429 0.57 1.50 24.87
C SER A 429 -0.71 1.00 25.55
N GLU A 430 -0.68 0.93 26.89
CA GLU A 430 -1.76 0.45 27.74
C GLU A 430 -2.20 -0.98 27.38
N MET A 431 -1.22 -1.89 27.22
CA MET A 431 -1.47 -3.28 26.86
C MET A 431 -1.51 -4.19 28.08
N ASN A 432 -2.59 -4.94 28.23
CA ASN A 432 -2.78 -5.86 29.35
C ASN A 432 -3.18 -7.26 28.87
N ILE A 433 -2.49 -8.28 29.36
CA ILE A 433 -2.80 -9.69 29.11
C ILE A 433 -3.50 -10.25 30.35
N LEU A 434 -4.73 -10.69 30.16
CA LEU A 434 -5.57 -11.26 31.20
C LEU A 434 -5.51 -12.78 31.08
N VAL A 435 -4.84 -13.39 32.05
CA VAL A 435 -4.60 -14.83 32.11
C VAL A 435 -5.63 -15.46 33.05
N PRO A 436 -6.34 -16.52 32.63
CA PRO A 436 -7.41 -17.12 33.42
C PRO A 436 -6.86 -17.75 34.71
N HIS A 437 -7.52 -17.48 35.84
CA HIS A 437 -7.18 -17.95 37.17
C HIS A 437 -8.45 -18.34 37.94
N GLY A 438 -8.83 -19.63 37.87
CA GLY A 438 -10.13 -20.09 38.38
C GLY A 438 -11.28 -19.52 37.57
N ASP A 439 -12.23 -18.87 38.24
CA ASP A 439 -13.39 -18.21 37.62
C ASP A 439 -13.14 -16.74 37.25
N ASP A 440 -11.93 -16.22 37.50
CA ASP A 440 -11.54 -14.82 37.25
C ASP A 440 -10.29 -14.74 36.36
N TYR A 441 -9.83 -13.53 36.07
CA TYR A 441 -8.60 -13.26 35.32
C TYR A 441 -7.59 -12.51 36.18
N LYS A 442 -6.32 -12.91 36.03
CA LYS A 442 -5.20 -12.14 36.54
C LYS A 442 -4.62 -11.28 35.43
N GLU A 443 -4.55 -9.98 35.66
CA GLU A 443 -4.03 -8.99 34.71
C GLU A 443 -2.51 -8.88 34.79
N PHE A 444 -1.85 -8.86 33.63
CA PHE A 444 -0.42 -8.69 33.47
C PHE A 444 -0.15 -7.60 32.43
N PRO A 445 0.43 -6.46 32.83
CA PRO A 445 0.79 -5.41 31.88
C PRO A 445 1.95 -5.87 31.01
N VAL A 446 1.90 -5.55 29.71
CA VAL A 446 3.03 -5.75 28.80
C VAL A 446 4.01 -4.59 29.00
N PRO A 447 5.31 -4.85 29.23
CA PRO A 447 6.27 -3.76 29.40
C PRO A 447 6.37 -2.86 28.16
N GLU A 448 6.30 -1.56 28.39
CA GLU A 448 6.37 -0.53 27.33
C GLU A 448 7.63 0.32 27.43
N GLN A 449 8.27 0.34 28.61
CA GLN A 449 9.51 1.04 28.85
C GLN A 449 10.67 0.05 28.86
N PHE A 450 11.64 0.28 27.97
CA PHE A 450 12.80 -0.56 27.82
C PHE A 450 14.07 0.25 28.08
N LYS A 451 14.98 -0.33 28.87
CA LYS A 451 16.33 0.16 29.07
C LYS A 451 17.21 -0.50 28.04
N THR A 452 17.86 0.32 27.21
CA THR A 452 18.86 -0.16 26.25
C THR A 452 20.22 0.37 26.64
N VAL A 453 21.19 -0.53 26.82
CA VAL A 453 22.56 -0.19 27.21
C VAL A 453 23.54 -0.82 26.23
N TRP A 454 24.62 -0.10 25.93
CA TRP A 454 25.77 -0.64 25.21
C TRP A 454 26.67 -1.44 26.16
N ASP A 455 26.85 -2.74 25.91
CA ASP A 455 27.64 -3.63 26.77
C ASP A 455 29.15 -3.67 26.46
N GLY A 456 29.59 -2.84 25.51
CA GLY A 456 30.94 -2.88 24.95
C GLY A 456 31.03 -3.55 23.58
N SER A 457 30.01 -4.32 23.17
CA SER A 457 29.96 -5.06 21.91
C SER A 457 28.65 -4.94 21.14
N LYS A 458 27.52 -4.85 21.85
CA LYS A 458 26.18 -4.78 21.28
C LYS A 458 25.25 -3.96 22.17
N LEU A 459 24.10 -3.61 21.61
CA LEU A 459 22.98 -3.09 22.37
C LEU A 459 22.26 -4.26 23.05
N VAL A 460 22.07 -4.14 24.36
CA VAL A 460 21.26 -5.05 25.17
C VAL A 460 20.05 -4.29 25.67
N THR A 461 18.86 -4.81 25.39
CA THR A 461 17.58 -4.19 25.75
C THR A 461 16.83 -5.09 26.71
N GLU A 462 16.40 -4.52 27.85
CA GLU A 462 15.60 -5.19 28.87
C GLU A 462 14.41 -4.31 29.26
N PRO A 463 13.25 -4.89 29.64
CA PRO A 463 12.18 -4.15 30.30
C PRO A 463 12.69 -3.45 31.57
N THR A 464 12.26 -2.22 31.84
CA THR A 464 12.59 -1.57 33.12
C THR A 464 11.82 -2.20 34.28
N GLU A 465 12.46 -2.40 35.43
CA GLU A 465 11.87 -3.00 36.64
C GLU A 465 10.64 -2.24 37.20
N ILE A 466 10.41 -1.01 36.76
CA ILE A 466 9.31 -0.13 37.20
C ILE A 466 8.02 -0.36 36.37
N ALA A 467 8.03 -1.22 35.35
CA ALA A 467 6.85 -1.50 34.54
C ALA A 467 5.87 -2.44 35.28
N GLY A 468 5.04 -1.84 36.12
CA GLY A 468 3.79 -2.39 36.66
C GLY A 468 2.68 -1.37 36.48
#